data_AF-A0A8T4CE55-F1
#
_entry.id   AF-A0A8T4CE55-F1
#
_cell.length_a   1.000
_cell.length_b   1.000
_cell.length_c   1.000
_cell.angle_alpha   90.00
_cell.angle_beta   90.00
_cell.angle_gamma   90.00
#
_symmetry.space_group_name_H-M   'P 1'
#
loop_
_entity.id
_entity.type
_entity.pdbx_description
1 polymer ?
#
loop_
_entity_poly.entity_id
_entity_poly.type
_entity_poly.pdbx_seq_one_letter_code
_entity_poly.pdbx_strand_id
1 'polypeptide(L)'
;MAPNGLFITLYDKETLQLYLARRIYGTHLKPETSDIPTSRNHYRTLGDFACARKGTHVFFFLEREIIYGGKITGSSEIGAFYLNGPFSPMGLKANAPMVWDESKRSRYRHTTTPGQFIRPGLGRNIPISVVCQPYLIQFEDKQDLAGRAIRSDDLYNKVGEYSYPLPSISIANMSFCTITPGETQIALELFGNCNNRKYSCQTDEEIHLTGDPIPFDTTLDIQHASQAVDEAHLEAISLANPGILPVEIRPKSDEALCRQVPISPFKPYQMDRADICYYGEPQIMKGTIPNRIIELKKKKAGKNEIEQVQRYLQWLDKRLGNDAQAIKAYLFCPDYNLKINIHPNCQNRISIIKYGSPTKSE
;
A
#
# COMPACT_ATOMS: atom_id res chain seq x y z
N MET A 1 -7.83 -15.40 3.88
CA MET A 1 -7.43 -13.99 3.83
C MET A 1 -8.63 -13.19 3.34
N ALA A 2 -9.04 -12.18 4.11
CA ALA A 2 -10.04 -11.22 3.66
C ALA A 2 -9.60 -10.62 2.31
N PRO A 3 -10.53 -10.39 1.35
CA PRO A 3 -10.17 -9.79 0.08
C PRO A 3 -9.51 -8.43 0.33
N ASN A 4 -8.44 -8.11 -0.39
CA ASN A 4 -7.75 -6.83 -0.30
C ASN A 4 -7.44 -6.32 -1.70
N GLY A 5 -7.28 -5.02 -1.89
CA GLY A 5 -7.04 -4.43 -3.20
C GLY A 5 -5.91 -3.41 -3.21
N LEU A 6 -5.14 -3.40 -4.29
CA LEU A 6 -4.26 -2.30 -4.68
C LEU A 6 -4.98 -1.48 -5.75
N PHE A 7 -5.04 -0.16 -5.55
CA PHE A 7 -5.69 0.78 -6.44
C PHE A 7 -4.65 1.75 -6.99
N ILE A 8 -4.41 1.67 -8.29
CA ILE A 8 -3.23 2.24 -8.96
C ILE A 8 -3.66 3.21 -10.04
N THR A 9 -3.25 4.48 -9.94
CA THR A 9 -3.55 5.50 -10.95
C THR A 9 -2.55 5.41 -12.09
N LEU A 10 -3.05 5.26 -13.33
CA LEU A 10 -2.26 5.31 -14.55
C LEU A 10 -2.49 6.62 -15.31
N TYR A 11 -1.62 6.90 -16.26
CA TYR A 11 -1.57 8.16 -17.01
C TYR A 11 -2.00 8.03 -18.48
N ASP A 12 -2.03 6.80 -19.03
CA ASP A 12 -2.53 6.53 -20.38
C ASP A 12 -2.88 5.06 -20.64
N LYS A 13 -3.46 4.82 -21.82
CA LYS A 13 -4.01 3.54 -22.26
C LYS A 13 -2.92 2.57 -22.71
N GLU A 14 -1.87 3.05 -23.35
CA GLU A 14 -0.75 2.24 -23.84
C GLU A 14 -0.04 1.55 -22.67
N THR A 15 0.19 2.29 -21.58
CA THR A 15 0.76 1.77 -20.34
C THR A 15 -0.16 0.77 -19.65
N LEU A 16 -1.47 1.04 -19.60
CA LEU A 16 -2.45 0.09 -19.09
C LEU A 16 -2.41 -1.23 -19.90
N GLN A 17 -2.41 -1.15 -21.23
CA GLN A 17 -2.34 -2.31 -22.12
C GLN A 17 -1.06 -3.10 -21.91
N LEU A 18 0.09 -2.43 -21.80
CA LEU A 18 1.37 -3.07 -21.48
C LEU A 18 1.28 -3.86 -20.16
N TYR A 19 0.78 -3.24 -19.09
CA TYR A 19 0.69 -3.89 -17.78
C TYR A 19 -0.32 -5.03 -17.75
N LEU A 20 -1.45 -4.91 -18.44
CA LEU A 20 -2.43 -5.99 -18.59
C LEU A 20 -1.85 -7.16 -19.41
N ALA A 21 -1.16 -6.87 -20.51
CA ALA A 21 -0.59 -7.89 -21.40
C ALA A 21 0.58 -8.62 -20.74
N ARG A 22 1.44 -7.90 -20.03
CA ARG A 22 2.65 -8.43 -19.39
C ARG A 22 2.45 -8.86 -17.95
N ARG A 23 1.28 -8.57 -17.35
CA ARG A 23 0.92 -9.02 -16.00
C ARG A 23 1.86 -8.49 -14.90
N ILE A 24 2.42 -7.32 -15.16
CA ILE A 24 3.46 -6.67 -14.35
C ILE A 24 3.12 -5.20 -14.21
N TYR A 25 3.34 -4.65 -13.02
CA TYR A 25 3.30 -3.21 -12.79
C TYR A 25 4.58 -2.77 -12.07
N GLY A 26 5.18 -1.68 -12.54
CA GLY A 26 6.31 -1.01 -11.91
C GLY A 26 6.05 0.49 -11.83
N THR A 27 6.22 1.08 -10.65
CA THR A 27 6.03 2.52 -10.46
C THR A 27 7.29 3.30 -10.86
N HIS A 28 7.09 4.50 -11.41
CA HIS A 28 8.20 5.40 -11.76
C HIS A 28 8.73 6.12 -10.52
N LEU A 29 9.98 5.84 -10.15
CA LEU A 29 10.69 6.47 -9.05
C LEU A 29 11.95 7.16 -9.53
N LYS A 30 12.43 8.16 -8.78
CA LYS A 30 13.78 8.68 -9.00
C LYS A 30 14.79 7.57 -8.66
N PRO A 31 15.83 7.37 -9.47
CA PRO A 31 16.86 6.39 -9.18
C PRO A 31 17.62 6.79 -7.91
N GLU A 32 17.82 5.82 -7.01
CA GLU A 32 18.65 5.97 -5.81
C GLU A 32 19.87 5.07 -5.95
N THR A 33 21.08 5.60 -5.74
CA THR A 33 22.35 4.88 -5.89
C THR A 33 23.10 4.76 -4.57
N SER A 34 22.40 4.93 -3.44
CA SER A 34 22.92 4.84 -2.09
C SER A 34 22.05 3.93 -1.24
N ASP A 35 22.66 3.31 -0.23
CA ASP A 35 21.97 2.48 0.76
C ASP A 35 20.95 3.27 1.59
N ILE A 36 21.07 4.60 1.65
CA ILE A 36 20.06 5.48 2.25
C ILE A 36 19.52 6.39 1.14
N PRO A 37 18.22 6.30 0.81
CA PRO A 37 17.66 7.09 -0.27
C PRO A 37 17.63 8.56 0.12
N THR A 38 17.89 9.41 -0.86
CA THR A 38 17.88 10.87 -0.69
C THR A 38 16.48 11.42 -0.47
N SER A 39 15.45 10.70 -0.95
CA SER A 39 14.05 11.11 -0.83
C SER A 39 13.22 10.16 0.05
N ARG A 40 12.47 10.74 1.00
CA ARG A 40 11.44 10.01 1.76
C ARG A 40 10.35 9.39 0.89
N ASN A 41 10.16 9.91 -0.32
CA ASN A 41 9.18 9.35 -1.26
C ASN A 41 9.54 7.92 -1.68
N HIS A 42 10.81 7.54 -1.59
CA HIS A 42 11.25 6.17 -1.84
C HIS A 42 10.58 5.20 -0.87
N TYR A 43 10.74 5.42 0.44
CA TYR A 43 10.13 4.57 1.47
C TYR A 43 8.61 4.63 1.47
N ARG A 44 8.02 5.80 1.18
CA ARG A 44 6.56 5.90 1.02
C ARG A 44 6.05 4.98 -0.08
N THR A 45 6.76 4.93 -1.21
CA THR A 45 6.39 4.06 -2.33
C THR A 45 6.70 2.60 -2.03
N LEU A 46 7.78 2.31 -1.32
CA LEU A 46 8.04 0.96 -0.82
C LEU A 46 6.89 0.48 0.08
N GLY A 47 6.35 1.34 0.96
CA GLY A 47 5.19 1.02 1.80
C GLY A 47 3.96 0.60 1.01
N ASP A 48 3.73 1.20 -0.17
CA ASP A 48 2.65 0.81 -1.08
C ASP A 48 2.82 -0.62 -1.60
N PHE A 49 4.02 -0.97 -2.06
CA PHE A 49 4.36 -2.32 -2.52
C PHE A 49 4.42 -3.32 -1.37
N ALA A 50 4.81 -2.88 -0.18
CA ALA A 50 4.90 -3.70 1.02
C ALA A 50 3.55 -4.24 1.51
N CYS A 51 2.43 -3.60 1.12
CA CYS A 51 1.08 -4.12 1.36
C CYS A 51 0.68 -5.26 0.40
N ALA A 52 1.43 -5.49 -0.68
CA ALA A 52 1.15 -6.57 -1.60
C ALA A 52 1.33 -7.93 -0.89
N ARG A 53 0.34 -8.81 -1.07
CA ARG A 53 0.36 -10.20 -0.64
C ARG A 53 -0.24 -11.06 -1.74
N LYS A 54 0.16 -12.32 -1.80
CA LYS A 54 -0.44 -13.30 -2.70
C LYS A 54 -1.96 -13.28 -2.57
N GLY A 55 -2.65 -13.10 -3.69
CA GLY A 55 -4.11 -13.04 -3.74
C GLY A 55 -4.73 -11.64 -3.62
N THR A 56 -3.96 -10.61 -3.24
CA THR A 56 -4.43 -9.21 -3.27
C THR A 56 -4.83 -8.83 -4.69
N HIS A 57 -5.99 -8.22 -4.86
CA HIS A 57 -6.49 -7.79 -6.17
C HIS A 57 -5.77 -6.52 -6.65
N VAL A 58 -5.59 -6.39 -7.96
CA VAL A 58 -5.00 -5.21 -8.60
C VAL A 58 -6.07 -4.52 -9.44
N PHE A 59 -6.27 -3.24 -9.17
CA PHE A 59 -7.20 -2.37 -9.88
C PHE A 59 -6.44 -1.14 -10.39
N PHE A 60 -6.59 -0.83 -11.68
CA PHE A 60 -6.05 0.38 -12.30
C PHE A 60 -7.13 1.45 -12.43
N PHE A 61 -6.78 2.70 -12.19
CA PHE A 61 -7.64 3.85 -12.45
C PHE A 61 -7.08 4.65 -13.63
N LEU A 62 -7.92 4.87 -14.64
CA LEU A 62 -7.59 5.64 -15.84
C LEU A 62 -8.84 6.33 -16.37
N GLU A 63 -8.77 7.63 -16.66
CA GLU A 63 -9.86 8.39 -17.31
C GLU A 63 -11.27 8.19 -16.71
N ARG A 64 -11.39 8.17 -15.37
CA ARG A 64 -12.65 7.90 -14.63
C ARG A 64 -13.19 6.48 -14.79
N GLU A 65 -12.35 5.54 -15.18
CA GLU A 65 -12.65 4.12 -15.20
C GLU A 65 -11.74 3.37 -14.22
N ILE A 66 -12.26 2.27 -13.70
CA ILE A 66 -11.54 1.33 -12.86
C ILE A 66 -11.47 0.02 -13.64
N ILE A 67 -10.25 -0.46 -13.86
CA ILE A 67 -9.94 -1.60 -14.72
C ILE A 67 -9.34 -2.70 -13.85
N TYR A 68 -9.85 -3.92 -13.98
CA TYR A 68 -9.31 -5.06 -13.24
C TYR A 68 -8.02 -5.59 -13.88
N GLY A 69 -6.97 -5.77 -13.08
CA GLY A 69 -5.68 -6.31 -13.52
C GLY A 69 -5.55 -7.81 -13.29
N GLY A 70 -5.81 -8.26 -12.06
CA GLY A 70 -5.59 -9.65 -11.63
C GLY A 70 -5.37 -9.73 -10.11
N LYS A 71 -4.80 -10.85 -9.66
CA LYS A 71 -4.38 -11.09 -8.28
C LYS A 71 -2.88 -11.22 -8.18
N ILE A 72 -2.29 -10.55 -7.20
CA ILE A 72 -0.85 -10.60 -6.92
C ILE A 72 -0.37 -12.04 -6.71
N THR A 73 0.78 -12.35 -7.30
CA THR A 73 1.54 -13.60 -7.09
C THR A 73 2.70 -13.37 -6.10
N GLY A 74 3.43 -14.42 -5.70
CA GLY A 74 4.53 -14.32 -4.74
C GLY A 74 4.14 -14.73 -3.32
N SER A 75 4.64 -14.00 -2.31
CA SER A 75 4.52 -14.39 -0.89
C SER A 75 3.16 -14.04 -0.26
N SER A 76 2.66 -14.89 0.62
CA SER A 76 1.50 -14.60 1.49
C SER A 76 1.89 -14.04 2.86
N GLU A 77 3.16 -14.11 3.24
CA GLU A 77 3.63 -13.78 4.59
C GLU A 77 4.35 -12.43 4.64
N ILE A 78 5.23 -12.20 3.68
CA ILE A 78 6.02 -10.97 3.51
C ILE A 78 5.57 -10.20 2.26
N GLY A 79 6.12 -9.01 2.05
CA GLY A 79 5.84 -8.17 0.88
C GLY A 79 5.99 -8.95 -0.43
N ALA A 80 4.90 -9.05 -1.20
CA ALA A 80 4.86 -9.75 -2.48
C ALA A 80 5.21 -8.82 -3.64
N PHE A 81 6.46 -8.34 -3.63
CA PHE A 81 7.03 -7.53 -4.71
C PHE A 81 8.44 -8.02 -5.04
N TYR A 82 8.95 -7.54 -6.16
CA TYR A 82 10.24 -7.93 -6.70
C TYR A 82 11.13 -6.72 -6.95
N LEU A 83 12.43 -6.92 -6.90
CA LEU A 83 13.46 -5.94 -7.18
C LEU A 83 13.80 -5.95 -8.66
N ASN A 84 14.03 -4.75 -9.23
CA ASN A 84 14.37 -4.58 -10.64
C ASN A 84 15.49 -3.54 -10.81
N GLY A 85 16.70 -4.04 -10.96
CA GLY A 85 17.91 -3.24 -11.11
C GLY A 85 18.45 -2.63 -9.81
N PRO A 86 19.64 -1.99 -9.88
CA PRO A 86 20.37 -1.49 -8.72
C PRO A 86 19.97 -0.06 -8.29
N PHE A 87 18.76 0.40 -8.62
CA PHE A 87 18.36 1.81 -8.43
C PHE A 87 17.47 2.04 -7.19
N SER A 88 17.70 1.22 -6.16
CA SER A 88 17.12 1.34 -4.81
C SER A 88 18.10 0.77 -3.79
N PRO A 89 17.98 1.14 -2.49
CA PRO A 89 18.78 0.52 -1.43
C PRO A 89 18.74 -1.02 -1.45
N MET A 90 17.55 -1.60 -1.55
CA MET A 90 17.38 -3.06 -1.62
C MET A 90 17.96 -3.64 -2.91
N GLY A 91 17.76 -2.96 -4.05
CA GLY A 91 18.30 -3.38 -5.34
C GLY A 91 19.83 -3.40 -5.36
N LEU A 92 20.48 -2.41 -4.73
CA LEU A 92 21.94 -2.37 -4.55
C LEU A 92 22.43 -3.55 -3.72
N LYS A 93 21.82 -3.75 -2.54
CA LYS A 93 22.20 -4.82 -1.61
C LYS A 93 22.01 -6.22 -2.20
N ALA A 94 20.94 -6.41 -2.97
CA ALA A 94 20.65 -7.67 -3.65
C ALA A 94 21.44 -7.87 -4.95
N ASN A 95 22.18 -6.86 -5.42
CA ASN A 95 22.75 -6.81 -6.76
C ASN A 95 21.70 -7.17 -7.84
N ALA A 96 20.53 -6.55 -7.74
CA ALA A 96 19.37 -6.93 -8.53
C ALA A 96 19.60 -6.68 -10.04
N PRO A 97 19.33 -7.67 -10.91
CA PRO A 97 19.42 -7.49 -12.35
C PRO A 97 18.29 -6.58 -12.85
N MET A 98 18.56 -5.87 -13.94
CA MET A 98 17.53 -5.12 -14.67
C MET A 98 16.81 -6.10 -15.61
N VAL A 99 15.62 -6.55 -15.21
CA VAL A 99 14.83 -7.54 -15.97
C VAL A 99 13.60 -6.97 -16.64
N TRP A 100 13.13 -5.80 -16.18
CA TRP A 100 12.04 -5.04 -16.77
C TRP A 100 12.53 -3.64 -17.12
N ASP A 101 12.65 -3.34 -18.40
CA ASP A 101 13.27 -2.11 -18.89
C ASP A 101 12.35 -1.33 -19.83
N GLU A 102 11.52 -0.47 -19.25
CA GLU A 102 10.68 0.45 -20.03
C GLU A 102 11.48 1.59 -20.68
N SER A 103 12.78 1.75 -20.43
CA SER A 103 13.54 2.81 -21.11
C SER A 103 13.56 2.63 -22.63
N LYS A 104 13.27 1.42 -23.12
CA LYS A 104 13.17 1.05 -24.55
C LYS A 104 11.88 1.54 -25.22
N ARG A 105 10.91 2.04 -24.46
CA ARG A 105 9.63 2.55 -25.00
C ARG A 105 9.88 3.83 -25.79
N SER A 106 9.33 3.91 -27.01
CA SER A 106 9.52 5.02 -27.96
C SER A 106 9.12 6.40 -27.42
N ARG A 107 8.23 6.43 -26.43
CA ARG A 107 7.70 7.63 -25.79
C ARG A 107 8.61 8.23 -24.71
N TYR A 108 9.62 7.50 -24.26
CA TYR A 108 10.58 7.99 -23.28
C TYR A 108 11.87 8.38 -23.97
N ARG A 109 12.60 9.33 -23.36
CA ARG A 109 13.95 9.63 -23.82
C ARG A 109 14.92 8.76 -23.03
N HIS A 110 15.79 8.08 -23.76
CA HIS A 110 16.83 7.25 -23.17
C HIS A 110 17.80 8.10 -22.34
N THR A 111 18.36 7.49 -21.30
CA THR A 111 19.57 8.00 -20.65
C THR A 111 20.76 7.12 -21.04
N THR A 112 21.97 7.49 -20.60
CA THR A 112 23.16 6.66 -20.75
C THR A 112 23.14 5.42 -19.87
N THR A 113 22.24 5.35 -18.89
CA THR A 113 22.18 4.29 -17.88
C THR A 113 21.00 3.35 -18.19
N PRO A 114 21.24 2.05 -18.43
CA PRO A 114 20.17 1.08 -18.68
C PRO A 114 19.10 1.08 -17.58
N GLY A 115 17.82 0.99 -17.97
CA GLY A 115 16.70 1.02 -17.03
C GLY A 115 16.35 2.40 -16.45
N GLN A 116 17.12 3.44 -16.78
CA GLN A 116 16.78 4.83 -16.47
C GLN A 116 16.30 5.56 -17.72
N PHE A 117 15.22 6.33 -17.59
CA PHE A 117 14.63 7.07 -18.69
C PHE A 117 14.04 8.40 -18.24
N ILE A 118 13.94 9.33 -19.18
CA ILE A 118 13.31 10.62 -18.94
C ILE A 118 11.83 10.49 -19.30
N ARG A 119 10.99 10.55 -18.28
CA ARG A 119 9.53 10.57 -18.46
C ARG A 119 9.08 11.96 -18.95
N PRO A 120 8.20 12.06 -19.96
CA PRO A 120 7.60 13.33 -20.31
C PRO A 120 6.85 13.94 -19.12
N GLY A 121 6.80 15.27 -19.04
CA GLY A 121 6.04 15.95 -18.00
C GLY A 121 4.55 15.61 -18.13
N LEU A 122 3.92 15.14 -17.05
CA LEU A 122 2.50 14.79 -17.03
C LEU A 122 1.72 15.96 -16.39
N GLY A 123 1.35 16.94 -17.21
CA GLY A 123 0.65 18.16 -16.76
C GLY A 123 1.53 19.11 -15.94
N ARG A 124 0.91 20.11 -15.30
CA ARG A 124 1.61 21.22 -14.62
C ARG A 124 2.38 20.81 -13.36
N ASN A 125 2.07 19.65 -12.77
CA ASN A 125 2.56 19.26 -11.43
C ASN A 125 3.56 18.09 -11.44
N ILE A 126 3.76 17.42 -12.58
CA ILE A 126 4.71 16.31 -12.70
C ILE A 126 5.83 16.75 -13.64
N PRO A 127 6.97 17.21 -13.11
CA PRO A 127 8.06 17.69 -13.94
C PRO A 127 8.67 16.54 -14.75
N ILE A 128 9.34 16.92 -15.84
CA ILE A 128 10.26 16.04 -16.55
C ILE A 128 11.35 15.62 -15.55
N SER A 129 11.53 14.32 -15.36
CA SER A 129 12.57 13.79 -14.48
C SER A 129 13.11 12.47 -15.00
N VAL A 130 14.36 12.19 -14.66
CA VAL A 130 14.93 10.85 -14.78
C VAL A 130 14.24 9.95 -13.77
N VAL A 131 13.73 8.83 -14.24
CA VAL A 131 13.04 7.81 -13.44
C VAL A 131 13.54 6.41 -13.79
N CYS A 132 13.27 5.47 -12.91
CA CYS A 132 13.44 4.04 -13.07
C CYS A 132 12.26 3.30 -12.39
N GLN A 133 12.26 1.97 -12.46
CA GLN A 133 11.23 1.12 -11.84
C GLN A 133 11.89 0.08 -10.94
N PRO A 134 12.32 0.45 -9.72
CA PRO A 134 13.10 -0.44 -8.86
C PRO A 134 12.28 -1.56 -8.22
N TYR A 135 10.95 -1.41 -8.19
CA TYR A 135 10.01 -2.36 -7.59
C TYR A 135 8.96 -2.77 -8.61
N LEU A 136 8.71 -4.07 -8.69
CA LEU A 136 7.71 -4.68 -9.54
C LEU A 136 6.71 -5.47 -8.70
N ILE A 137 5.47 -5.49 -9.12
CA ILE A 137 4.49 -6.50 -8.71
C ILE A 137 4.09 -7.33 -9.93
N GLN A 138 3.89 -8.63 -9.71
CA GLN A 138 3.36 -9.54 -10.70
C GLN A 138 1.97 -9.99 -10.28
N PHE A 139 1.08 -10.20 -11.24
CA PHE A 139 -0.30 -10.60 -10.96
C PHE A 139 -0.85 -11.53 -12.03
N GLU A 140 -1.76 -12.43 -11.66
CA GLU A 140 -2.41 -13.36 -12.59
C GLU A 140 -3.92 -13.13 -12.58
N ASP A 141 -4.55 -13.27 -13.73
CA ASP A 141 -6.00 -13.30 -13.81
C ASP A 141 -6.51 -14.72 -14.04
N LYS A 142 -7.05 -15.32 -12.97
CA LYS A 142 -7.68 -16.65 -13.01
C LYS A 142 -9.20 -16.57 -13.15
N GLN A 143 -9.77 -15.36 -13.24
CA GLN A 143 -11.21 -15.12 -13.22
C GLN A 143 -11.72 -14.58 -14.56
N ASP A 144 -10.86 -14.41 -15.57
CA ASP A 144 -11.15 -13.75 -16.86
C ASP A 144 -11.86 -12.39 -16.69
N LEU A 145 -11.38 -11.64 -15.69
CA LEU A 145 -11.81 -10.29 -15.40
C LEU A 145 -10.82 -9.24 -15.92
N ALA A 146 -9.61 -9.65 -16.32
CA ALA A 146 -8.56 -8.74 -16.78
C ALA A 146 -9.03 -7.83 -17.90
N GLY A 147 -8.72 -6.55 -17.76
CA GLY A 147 -9.13 -5.52 -18.69
C GLY A 147 -10.61 -5.13 -18.60
N ARG A 148 -11.47 -5.87 -17.89
CA ARG A 148 -12.85 -5.41 -17.65
C ARG A 148 -12.81 -4.08 -16.91
N ALA A 149 -13.71 -3.19 -17.28
CA ALA A 149 -13.78 -1.84 -16.75
C ALA A 149 -15.16 -1.50 -16.20
N ILE A 150 -15.18 -0.74 -15.11
CA ILE A 150 -16.38 -0.09 -14.55
C ILE A 150 -16.13 1.42 -14.51
N ARG A 151 -17.20 2.23 -14.48
CA ARG A 151 -17.00 3.66 -14.25
C ARG A 151 -16.62 3.87 -12.80
N SER A 152 -15.73 4.82 -12.54
CA SER A 152 -15.39 5.19 -11.17
C SER A 152 -16.60 5.71 -10.40
N ASP A 153 -17.51 6.40 -11.09
CA ASP A 153 -18.78 6.89 -10.51
C ASP A 153 -19.62 5.73 -9.96
N ASP A 154 -19.58 4.54 -10.57
CA ASP A 154 -20.33 3.37 -10.09
C ASP A 154 -19.78 2.89 -8.74
N LEU A 155 -18.46 2.84 -8.59
CA LEU A 155 -17.81 2.55 -7.31
C LEU A 155 -18.13 3.65 -6.28
N TYR A 156 -17.93 4.92 -6.65
CA TYR A 156 -18.11 6.06 -5.75
C TYR A 156 -19.56 6.26 -5.28
N ASN A 157 -20.54 5.90 -6.10
CA ASN A 157 -21.94 5.87 -5.69
C ASN A 157 -22.17 4.85 -4.56
N LYS A 158 -21.52 3.68 -4.64
CA LYS A 158 -21.63 2.63 -3.60
C LYS A 158 -20.85 2.97 -2.34
N VAL A 159 -19.60 3.41 -2.48
CA VAL A 159 -18.79 3.78 -1.31
C VAL A 159 -19.26 5.09 -0.66
N GLY A 160 -20.02 5.92 -1.39
CA GLY A 160 -20.67 7.12 -0.86
C GLY A 160 -21.82 6.83 0.12
N GLU A 161 -22.28 5.58 0.22
CA GLU A 161 -23.28 5.18 1.23
C GLU A 161 -22.69 5.17 2.66
N TYR A 162 -21.36 5.15 2.80
CA TYR A 162 -20.69 5.18 4.09
C TYR A 162 -20.51 6.61 4.62
N SER A 163 -20.79 6.80 5.91
CA SER A 163 -20.74 8.12 6.56
C SER A 163 -19.34 8.53 7.06
N TYR A 164 -18.30 7.89 6.53
CA TYR A 164 -16.90 8.01 6.91
C TYR A 164 -15.99 7.79 5.68
N PRO A 165 -14.74 8.29 5.70
CA PRO A 165 -13.88 8.25 4.53
C PRO A 165 -13.35 6.83 4.33
N LEU A 166 -13.17 6.45 3.08
CA LEU A 166 -12.54 5.20 2.68
C LEU A 166 -11.27 5.49 1.87
N PRO A 167 -10.28 4.57 1.89
CA PRO A 167 -9.02 4.75 1.18
C PRO A 167 -9.15 5.21 -0.27
N SER A 168 -10.06 4.63 -1.07
CA SER A 168 -10.25 5.01 -2.48
C SER A 168 -10.68 6.46 -2.66
N ILE A 169 -11.49 7.00 -1.75
CA ILE A 169 -11.94 8.41 -1.76
C ILE A 169 -10.76 9.36 -1.54
N SER A 170 -9.74 8.88 -0.83
CA SER A 170 -8.58 9.66 -0.42
C SER A 170 -7.39 9.58 -1.39
N ILE A 171 -7.55 8.92 -2.55
CA ILE A 171 -6.48 8.73 -3.56
C ILE A 171 -6.08 10.02 -4.28
N ALA A 172 -6.81 11.13 -4.10
CA ALA A 172 -6.48 12.40 -4.74
C ALA A 172 -5.01 12.79 -4.49
N ASN A 173 -4.24 12.99 -5.58
CA ASN A 173 -2.79 13.24 -5.59
C ASN A 173 -1.90 12.05 -5.18
N MET A 174 -2.43 10.83 -5.16
CA MET A 174 -1.70 9.58 -4.96
C MET A 174 -1.71 8.75 -6.24
N SER A 175 -0.57 8.11 -6.55
CA SER A 175 -0.46 7.16 -7.67
C SER A 175 -0.88 5.74 -7.29
N PHE A 176 -0.99 5.47 -5.98
CA PHE A 176 -1.20 4.14 -5.43
C PHE A 176 -1.87 4.28 -4.06
N CYS A 177 -2.88 3.46 -3.76
CA CYS A 177 -3.31 3.20 -2.39
C CYS A 177 -3.80 1.76 -2.23
N THR A 178 -3.85 1.27 -1.00
CA THR A 178 -4.59 0.05 -0.65
C THR A 178 -6.06 0.38 -0.44
N ILE A 179 -6.98 -0.47 -0.90
CA ILE A 179 -8.42 -0.35 -0.62
C ILE A 179 -8.88 -1.50 0.27
N THR A 180 -9.85 -1.21 1.13
CA THR A 180 -10.36 -2.13 2.14
C THR A 180 -11.00 -3.39 1.55
N PRO A 181 -11.20 -4.46 2.35
CA PRO A 181 -12.00 -5.60 1.92
C PRO A 181 -13.40 -5.26 1.42
N GLY A 182 -14.09 -4.33 2.10
CA GLY A 182 -15.40 -3.89 1.66
C GLY A 182 -15.37 -3.19 0.30
N GLU A 183 -14.42 -2.27 0.08
CA GLU A 183 -14.23 -1.62 -1.22
C GLU A 183 -13.86 -2.62 -2.32
N THR A 184 -12.99 -3.58 -2.01
CA THR A 184 -12.58 -4.64 -2.93
C THR A 184 -13.78 -5.47 -3.34
N GLN A 185 -14.61 -5.89 -2.39
CA GLN A 185 -15.82 -6.67 -2.68
C GLN A 185 -16.81 -5.88 -3.55
N ILE A 186 -17.08 -4.61 -3.22
CA ILE A 186 -17.95 -3.75 -4.03
C ILE A 186 -17.42 -3.66 -5.47
N ALA A 187 -16.12 -3.44 -5.66
CA ALA A 187 -15.53 -3.37 -6.99
C ALA A 187 -15.72 -4.69 -7.77
N LEU A 188 -15.48 -5.84 -7.14
CA LEU A 188 -15.64 -7.16 -7.76
C LEU A 188 -17.10 -7.45 -8.15
N GLU A 189 -18.06 -7.09 -7.30
CA GLU A 189 -19.48 -7.22 -7.60
C GLU A 189 -19.88 -6.35 -8.81
N LEU A 190 -19.36 -5.13 -8.91
CA LEU A 190 -19.57 -4.26 -10.07
C LEU A 190 -18.96 -4.86 -11.35
N PHE A 191 -17.78 -5.48 -11.29
CA PHE A 191 -17.20 -6.18 -12.45
C PHE A 191 -18.00 -7.40 -12.88
N GLY A 192 -18.58 -8.15 -11.94
CA GLY A 192 -19.43 -9.30 -12.24
C GLY A 192 -20.71 -8.91 -12.99
N ASN A 193 -21.21 -7.69 -12.75
CA ASN A 193 -22.42 -7.16 -13.38
C ASN A 193 -22.14 -6.35 -14.67
N CYS A 194 -20.88 -6.04 -14.99
CA CYS A 194 -20.48 -5.27 -16.16
C CYS A 194 -19.97 -6.17 -17.29
N ASN A 195 -20.68 -6.21 -18.42
CA ASN A 195 -20.29 -7.03 -19.58
C ASN A 195 -19.80 -6.23 -20.79
N ASN A 196 -19.89 -4.90 -20.78
CA ASN A 196 -19.79 -4.11 -22.01
C ASN A 196 -18.49 -3.29 -22.17
N ARG A 197 -17.62 -3.25 -21.15
CA ARG A 197 -16.36 -2.49 -21.22
C ARG A 197 -15.18 -3.41 -20.89
N LYS A 198 -14.31 -3.62 -21.88
CA LYS A 198 -13.09 -4.42 -21.73
C LYS A 198 -11.95 -3.78 -22.53
N TYR A 199 -10.83 -3.56 -21.88
CA TYR A 199 -9.58 -3.15 -22.49
C TYR A 199 -8.84 -4.35 -23.05
N SER A 200 -8.11 -4.13 -24.15
CA SER A 200 -7.24 -5.15 -24.73
C SER A 200 -6.14 -5.54 -23.74
N CYS A 201 -5.90 -6.84 -23.61
CA CYS A 201 -4.75 -7.40 -22.90
C CYS A 201 -3.63 -7.77 -23.88
N GLN A 202 -3.55 -7.08 -25.02
CA GLN A 202 -2.50 -7.21 -26.03
C GLN A 202 -1.75 -5.88 -26.15
N THR A 203 -0.47 -5.96 -26.52
CA THR A 203 0.39 -4.80 -26.72
C THR A 203 1.37 -5.09 -27.86
N ASP A 204 1.64 -4.08 -28.66
CA ASP A 204 2.68 -4.12 -29.71
C ASP A 204 4.06 -3.72 -29.17
N GLU A 205 4.13 -3.34 -27.88
CA GLU A 205 5.40 -2.98 -27.25
C GLU A 205 6.24 -4.24 -26.93
N GLU A 206 7.46 -4.30 -27.46
CA GLU A 206 8.44 -5.36 -27.20
C GLU A 206 9.14 -5.21 -25.83
N ILE A 207 8.36 -4.93 -24.78
CA ILE A 207 8.83 -4.91 -23.40
C ILE A 207 8.42 -6.22 -22.73
N HIS A 208 9.40 -6.99 -22.31
CA HIS A 208 9.24 -8.29 -21.68
C HIS A 208 10.20 -8.42 -20.49
N LEU A 209 9.90 -9.35 -19.59
CA LEU A 209 10.90 -9.82 -18.65
C LEU A 209 12.03 -10.53 -19.40
N THR A 210 13.26 -10.05 -19.23
CA THR A 210 14.46 -10.67 -19.80
C THR A 210 15.05 -11.75 -18.88
N GLY A 211 14.52 -11.90 -17.68
CA GLY A 211 14.89 -12.90 -16.69
C GLY A 211 13.94 -12.84 -15.49
N ASP A 212 14.22 -13.67 -14.48
CA ASP A 212 13.42 -13.71 -13.27
C ASP A 212 13.78 -12.55 -12.33
N PRO A 213 12.82 -11.69 -11.95
CA PRO A 213 13.08 -10.64 -10.99
C PRO A 213 13.34 -11.23 -9.59
N ILE A 214 14.20 -10.59 -8.80
CA ILE A 214 14.53 -11.08 -7.45
C ILE A 214 13.36 -10.77 -6.52
N PRO A 215 12.71 -11.76 -5.88
CA PRO A 215 11.66 -11.48 -4.90
C PRO A 215 12.23 -10.76 -3.68
N PHE A 216 11.42 -9.92 -3.04
CA PHE A 216 11.79 -9.34 -1.76
C PHE A 216 12.13 -10.42 -0.73
N ASP A 217 13.23 -10.23 -0.02
CA ASP A 217 13.68 -11.07 1.08
C ASP A 217 13.91 -10.20 2.33
N THR A 218 13.53 -10.73 3.49
CA THR A 218 13.57 -9.98 4.75
C THR A 218 14.98 -9.60 5.19
N THR A 219 16.02 -10.27 4.69
CA THR A 219 17.43 -9.96 4.97
C THR A 219 17.93 -8.73 4.22
N LEU A 220 17.18 -8.23 3.23
CA LEU A 220 17.59 -7.12 2.38
C LEU A 220 17.46 -5.74 3.03
N ASP A 221 16.91 -5.66 4.25
CA ASP A 221 16.77 -4.39 4.97
C ASP A 221 17.01 -4.56 6.49
N ILE A 222 16.56 -3.61 7.30
CA ILE A 222 16.64 -3.61 8.74
C ILE A 222 16.00 -4.85 9.37
N GLN A 223 16.59 -5.33 10.46
CA GLN A 223 16.11 -6.48 11.23
C GLN A 223 15.41 -6.05 12.53
N HIS A 224 15.60 -4.79 12.96
CA HIS A 224 14.99 -4.23 14.15
C HIS A 224 14.40 -2.84 13.86
N ALA A 225 13.22 -2.55 14.41
CA ALA A 225 12.53 -1.27 14.27
C ALA A 225 13.39 -0.03 14.66
N SER A 226 14.34 -0.21 15.59
CA SER A 226 15.28 0.84 16.02
C SER A 226 16.25 1.28 14.92
N GLN A 227 16.49 0.45 13.90
CA GLN A 227 17.41 0.74 12.80
C GLN A 227 16.76 1.60 11.70
N ALA A 228 15.44 1.81 11.74
CA ALA A 228 14.74 2.58 10.73
C ALA A 228 15.29 4.01 10.62
N VAL A 229 15.48 4.49 9.38
CA VAL A 229 16.04 5.82 9.11
C VAL A 229 15.03 6.92 9.44
N ASP A 230 13.76 6.72 9.11
CA ASP A 230 12.64 7.58 9.48
C ASP A 230 11.35 6.76 9.66
N GLU A 231 10.22 7.44 9.90
CA GLU A 231 8.93 6.77 10.10
C GLU A 231 8.39 6.12 8.82
N ALA A 232 8.67 6.69 7.65
CA ALA A 232 8.27 6.08 6.37
C ALA A 232 9.03 4.78 6.12
N HIS A 233 10.32 4.74 6.46
CA HIS A 233 11.11 3.52 6.42
C HIS A 233 10.56 2.47 7.42
N LEU A 234 10.28 2.88 8.66
CA LEU A 234 9.70 2.00 9.66
C LEU A 234 8.36 1.40 9.21
N GLU A 235 7.47 2.21 8.66
CA GLU A 235 6.17 1.79 8.12
C GLU A 235 6.35 0.77 7.00
N ALA A 236 7.18 1.10 6.00
CA ALA A 236 7.41 0.25 4.84
C ALA A 236 7.94 -1.13 5.24
N ILE A 237 8.90 -1.20 6.17
CA ILE A 237 9.50 -2.47 6.59
C ILE A 237 8.61 -3.22 7.57
N SER A 238 7.81 -2.53 8.40
CA SER A 238 6.79 -3.18 9.23
C SER A 238 5.73 -3.91 8.40
N LEU A 239 5.39 -3.33 7.24
CA LEU A 239 4.49 -3.93 6.26
C LEU A 239 5.17 -5.05 5.46
N ALA A 240 6.41 -4.84 5.00
CA ALA A 240 7.10 -5.79 4.13
C ALA A 240 7.61 -7.02 4.90
N ASN A 241 8.16 -6.80 6.10
CA ASN A 241 8.67 -7.82 7.00
C ASN A 241 7.96 -7.70 8.37
N PRO A 242 6.77 -8.32 8.54
CA PRO A 242 6.08 -8.28 9.83
C PRO A 242 6.88 -8.91 10.98
N GLY A 243 7.96 -9.66 10.71
CA GLY A 243 8.84 -10.23 11.72
C GLY A 243 9.49 -9.18 12.64
N ILE A 244 9.66 -7.93 12.17
CA ILE A 244 10.20 -6.84 13.00
C ILE A 244 9.23 -6.37 14.09
N LEU A 245 7.94 -6.67 13.92
CA LEU A 245 6.90 -6.34 14.87
C LEU A 245 6.85 -7.42 15.98
N PRO A 246 6.56 -7.03 17.23
CA PRO A 246 6.19 -7.98 18.28
C PRO A 246 4.96 -8.82 17.88
N VAL A 247 4.92 -10.08 18.33
CA VAL A 247 3.91 -11.09 17.92
C VAL A 247 2.49 -10.58 18.11
N GLU A 248 2.22 -9.84 19.18
CA GLU A 248 0.92 -9.28 19.53
C GLU A 248 0.34 -8.32 18.47
N ILE A 249 1.21 -7.67 17.69
CA ILE A 249 0.82 -6.68 16.66
C ILE A 249 1.25 -7.11 15.25
N ARG A 250 1.65 -8.37 15.05
CA ARG A 250 1.81 -8.94 13.71
C ARG A 250 0.45 -9.13 13.04
N PRO A 251 0.36 -9.06 11.71
CA PRO A 251 -0.85 -9.44 10.99
C PRO A 251 -1.12 -10.94 11.19
N LYS A 252 -2.40 -11.28 11.30
CA LYS A 252 -2.84 -12.69 11.27
C LYS A 252 -2.89 -13.17 9.82
N SER A 253 -2.83 -14.48 9.61
CA SER A 253 -2.78 -15.09 8.27
C SER A 253 -4.02 -14.82 7.41
N ASP A 254 -5.15 -14.50 8.04
CA ASP A 254 -6.44 -14.22 7.40
C ASP A 254 -6.73 -12.72 7.25
N GLU A 255 -5.91 -11.83 7.78
CA GLU A 255 -6.16 -10.39 7.74
C GLU A 255 -5.68 -9.75 6.43
N ALA A 256 -6.46 -8.79 5.95
CA ALA A 256 -6.04 -7.85 4.92
C ALA A 256 -5.28 -6.66 5.53
N LEU A 257 -4.36 -6.10 4.75
CA LEU A 257 -3.42 -5.04 5.15
C LEU A 257 -3.72 -3.77 4.36
N CYS A 258 -3.99 -2.67 5.05
CA CYS A 258 -4.00 -1.35 4.43
C CYS A 258 -3.07 -0.41 5.17
N ARG A 259 -2.55 0.60 4.47
CA ARG A 259 -1.72 1.64 5.05
C ARG A 259 -2.28 3.04 4.80
N GLN A 260 -1.88 3.99 5.63
CA GLN A 260 -2.29 5.40 5.53
C GLN A 260 -3.82 5.57 5.40
N VAL A 261 -4.57 4.76 6.17
CA VAL A 261 -6.02 4.67 6.10
C VAL A 261 -6.64 5.92 6.72
N PRO A 262 -7.52 6.65 6.01
CA PRO A 262 -8.18 7.82 6.57
C PRO A 262 -9.12 7.40 7.72
N ILE A 263 -8.95 8.01 8.90
CA ILE A 263 -9.80 7.73 10.07
C ILE A 263 -10.73 8.92 10.39
N SER A 264 -10.28 10.15 10.14
CA SER A 264 -11.08 11.35 10.43
C SER A 264 -11.90 11.80 9.22
N PRO A 265 -13.24 11.86 9.28
CA PRO A 265 -14.07 12.19 8.12
C PRO A 265 -14.12 13.68 7.73
N PHE A 266 -13.67 14.60 8.59
CA PHE A 266 -14.10 16.00 8.53
C PHE A 266 -12.98 17.02 8.35
N LYS A 267 -11.75 16.58 8.16
CA LYS A 267 -10.64 17.49 7.93
C LYS A 267 -10.47 17.71 6.42
N PRO A 268 -10.81 18.90 5.88
CA PRO A 268 -10.60 19.20 4.46
C PRO A 268 -9.11 19.25 4.09
N TYR A 269 -8.23 19.46 5.06
CA TYR A 269 -6.78 19.47 4.92
C TYR A 269 -6.14 18.77 6.12
N GLN A 270 -4.99 18.09 5.92
CA GLN A 270 -4.30 17.30 6.96
C GLN A 270 -5.22 16.28 7.65
N MET A 271 -5.90 15.48 6.84
CA MET A 271 -6.71 14.37 7.33
C MET A 271 -5.84 13.39 8.14
N ASP A 272 -6.34 13.02 9.32
CA ASP A 272 -5.67 12.03 10.16
C ASP A 272 -5.76 10.65 9.48
N ARG A 273 -4.60 10.03 9.28
CA ARG A 273 -4.45 8.71 8.67
C ARG A 273 -3.73 7.79 9.65
N ALA A 274 -4.26 6.60 9.84
CA ALA A 274 -3.59 5.55 10.58
C ALA A 274 -2.50 4.92 9.70
N ASP A 275 -1.32 4.69 10.28
CA ASP A 275 -0.16 4.16 9.53
C ASP A 275 -0.45 2.77 8.97
N ILE A 276 -0.85 1.83 9.82
CA ILE A 276 -1.16 0.44 9.43
C ILE A 276 -2.53 0.03 10.00
N CYS A 277 -3.32 -0.65 9.18
CA CYS A 277 -4.64 -1.16 9.54
C CYS A 277 -4.80 -2.61 9.10
N TYR A 278 -5.30 -3.45 10.01
CA TYR A 278 -5.62 -4.85 9.74
C TYR A 278 -7.13 -5.08 9.77
N TYR A 279 -7.61 -5.81 8.77
CA TYR A 279 -9.01 -6.16 8.58
C TYR A 279 -9.13 -7.68 8.59
N GLY A 280 -9.85 -8.22 9.57
CA GLY A 280 -10.04 -9.65 9.75
C GLY A 280 -11.46 -9.96 10.21
N GLU A 281 -11.63 -11.15 10.78
CA GLU A 281 -12.92 -11.59 11.29
C GLU A 281 -13.08 -11.32 12.81
N PRO A 282 -14.29 -10.94 13.27
CA PRO A 282 -15.46 -10.61 12.46
C PRO A 282 -15.29 -9.27 11.73
N GLN A 283 -15.79 -9.18 10.50
CA GLN A 283 -15.76 -7.93 9.75
C GLN A 283 -16.58 -6.82 10.42
N ILE A 284 -16.00 -5.63 10.52
CA ILE A 284 -16.70 -4.42 10.98
C ILE A 284 -17.18 -3.65 9.75
N MET A 285 -18.49 -3.33 9.72
CA MET A 285 -19.13 -2.62 8.61
C MET A 285 -18.79 -3.22 7.23
N LYS A 286 -18.99 -4.54 7.08
CA LYS A 286 -18.68 -5.30 5.84
C LYS A 286 -17.22 -5.13 5.38
N GLY A 287 -16.29 -5.08 6.34
CA GLY A 287 -14.85 -5.00 6.04
C GLY A 287 -14.38 -3.63 5.58
N THR A 288 -15.14 -2.56 5.85
CA THR A 288 -14.75 -1.17 5.55
C THR A 288 -14.05 -0.48 6.72
N ILE A 289 -14.10 -1.06 7.92
CA ILE A 289 -13.46 -0.55 9.14
C ILE A 289 -12.46 -1.58 9.67
N PRO A 290 -11.25 -1.16 10.09
CA PRO A 290 -10.23 -2.08 10.57
C PRO A 290 -10.56 -2.62 11.96
N ASN A 291 -10.16 -3.87 12.21
CA ASN A 291 -10.20 -4.48 13.54
C ASN A 291 -9.03 -4.00 14.41
N ARG A 292 -7.87 -3.77 13.79
CA ARG A 292 -6.65 -3.33 14.47
C ARG A 292 -6.01 -2.16 13.76
N ILE A 293 -5.66 -1.14 14.52
CA ILE A 293 -4.98 0.09 14.07
C ILE A 293 -3.61 0.13 14.73
N ILE A 294 -2.55 0.40 13.96
CA ILE A 294 -1.21 0.58 14.49
C ILE A 294 -0.71 1.96 14.04
N GLU A 295 -0.33 2.76 15.03
CA GLU A 295 0.38 4.02 14.84
C GLU A 295 1.86 3.79 15.19
N LEU A 296 2.76 4.22 14.31
CA LEU A 296 4.19 4.00 14.43
C LEU A 296 4.88 5.31 14.84
N LYS A 297 5.86 5.21 15.74
CA LYS A 297 6.70 6.36 16.12
C LYS A 297 8.16 5.95 16.22
N LYS A 298 9.04 6.65 15.48
CA LYS A 298 10.50 6.45 15.59
C LYS A 298 11.06 7.03 16.89
N LYS A 299 10.35 7.98 17.50
CA LYS A 299 10.79 8.69 18.71
C LYS A 299 9.96 8.27 19.91
N LYS A 300 10.46 8.61 21.10
CA LYS A 300 9.73 8.44 22.35
C LYS A 300 8.33 9.06 22.24
N ALA A 301 7.30 8.27 22.51
CA ALA A 301 5.92 8.72 22.51
C ALA A 301 5.63 9.59 23.75
N GLY A 302 5.09 10.78 23.50
CA GLY A 302 4.59 11.69 24.50
C GLY A 302 3.06 11.73 24.49
N LYS A 303 2.52 12.81 25.08
CA LYS A 303 1.09 13.05 25.18
C LYS A 303 0.42 13.13 23.81
N ASN A 304 1.06 13.81 22.86
CA ASN A 304 0.48 14.08 21.53
C ASN A 304 0.23 12.79 20.73
N GLU A 305 1.18 11.83 20.80
CA GLU A 305 1.10 10.56 20.08
C GLU A 305 -0.03 9.68 20.65
N ILE A 306 -0.20 9.66 21.97
CA ILE A 306 -1.30 8.93 22.61
C ILE A 306 -2.65 9.60 22.32
N GLU A 307 -2.70 10.94 22.40
CA GLU A 307 -3.90 11.69 22.02
C GLU A 307 -4.28 11.47 20.56
N GLN A 308 -3.32 11.26 19.67
CA GLN A 308 -3.58 10.91 18.27
C GLN A 308 -4.35 9.60 18.15
N VAL A 309 -3.87 8.54 18.79
CA VAL A 309 -4.54 7.24 18.79
C VAL A 309 -5.91 7.31 19.48
N GLN A 310 -6.03 8.08 20.57
CA GLN A 310 -7.33 8.33 21.22
C GLN A 310 -8.31 9.03 20.29
N ARG A 311 -7.86 10.03 19.52
CA ARG A 311 -8.73 10.73 18.55
C ARG A 311 -9.26 9.76 17.50
N TYR A 312 -8.47 8.79 17.04
CA TYR A 312 -8.92 7.78 16.08
C TYR A 312 -10.11 7.00 16.63
N LEU A 313 -9.97 6.45 17.85
CA LEU A 313 -11.03 5.69 18.50
C LEU A 313 -12.26 6.55 18.79
N GLN A 314 -12.08 7.81 19.20
CA GLN A 314 -13.20 8.73 19.43
C GLN A 314 -13.97 9.06 18.14
N TRP A 315 -13.27 9.20 17.00
CA TRP A 315 -13.94 9.39 15.72
C TRP A 315 -14.75 8.16 15.33
N LEU A 316 -14.17 6.97 15.51
CA LEU A 316 -14.83 5.70 15.23
C LEU A 316 -16.03 5.46 16.15
N ASP A 317 -15.91 5.75 17.44
CA ASP A 317 -17.03 5.68 18.41
C ASP A 317 -18.20 6.56 17.96
N LYS A 318 -17.93 7.78 17.48
CA LYS A 318 -18.97 8.69 16.99
C LYS A 318 -19.67 8.18 15.71
N ARG A 319 -18.98 7.36 14.90
CA ARG A 319 -19.48 6.88 13.60
C ARG A 319 -20.19 5.53 13.72
N LEU A 320 -19.70 4.67 14.60
CA LEU A 320 -20.07 3.26 14.67
C LEU A 320 -20.82 2.91 15.97
N GLY A 321 -20.82 3.80 16.97
CA GLY A 321 -21.42 3.52 18.28
C GLY A 321 -20.76 2.30 18.94
N ASN A 322 -21.57 1.31 19.28
CA ASN A 322 -21.11 0.11 19.98
C ASN A 322 -20.17 -0.76 19.14
N ASP A 323 -20.29 -0.75 17.81
CA ASP A 323 -19.46 -1.57 16.92
C ASP A 323 -17.97 -1.17 16.99
N ALA A 324 -17.67 0.08 17.35
CA ALA A 324 -16.30 0.55 17.55
C ALA A 324 -15.58 -0.14 18.73
N GLN A 325 -16.29 -0.79 19.64
CA GLN A 325 -15.66 -1.46 20.79
C GLN A 325 -14.82 -2.68 20.39
N ALA A 326 -15.08 -3.26 19.21
CA ALA A 326 -14.29 -4.34 18.64
C ALA A 326 -12.90 -3.91 18.15
N ILE A 327 -12.67 -2.60 17.99
CA ILE A 327 -11.45 -2.05 17.41
C ILE A 327 -10.36 -1.95 18.49
N LYS A 328 -9.16 -2.47 18.18
CA LYS A 328 -7.96 -2.30 19.00
C LYS A 328 -6.98 -1.35 18.32
N ALA A 329 -6.34 -0.49 19.11
CA ALA A 329 -5.34 0.42 18.62
C ALA A 329 -4.02 0.23 19.37
N TYR A 330 -2.92 0.31 18.63
CA TYR A 330 -1.58 0.08 19.13
C TYR A 330 -0.71 1.28 18.80
N LEU A 331 0.07 1.72 19.78
CA LEU A 331 1.13 2.71 19.58
C LEU A 331 2.47 1.99 19.69
N PHE A 332 3.16 1.81 18.57
CA PHE A 332 4.45 1.12 18.53
C PHE A 332 5.59 2.15 18.47
N CYS A 333 6.40 2.19 19.51
CA CYS A 333 7.40 3.24 19.71
C CYS A 333 8.62 2.72 20.50
N PRO A 334 9.79 3.38 20.46
CA PRO A 334 10.95 2.94 21.24
C PRO A 334 10.73 3.04 22.76
N ASP A 335 10.04 4.08 23.22
CA ASP A 335 9.76 4.34 24.63
C ASP A 335 8.57 5.30 24.77
N TYR A 336 8.02 5.46 25.97
CA TYR A 336 6.90 6.39 26.24
C TYR A 336 6.97 7.00 27.64
N ASN A 337 6.28 8.12 27.85
CA ASN A 337 6.16 8.71 29.19
C ASN A 337 5.08 7.99 30.02
N LEU A 338 5.44 7.52 31.22
CA LEU A 338 4.54 6.75 32.11
C LEU A 338 3.33 7.54 32.65
N LYS A 339 3.37 8.88 32.60
CA LYS A 339 2.35 9.77 33.19
C LYS A 339 1.35 10.28 32.15
N ILE A 340 0.83 9.40 31.29
CA ILE A 340 -0.14 9.83 30.27
C ILE A 340 -1.52 9.23 30.58
N ASN A 341 -2.49 10.12 30.75
CA ASN A 341 -3.88 9.75 31.00
C ASN A 341 -4.55 9.36 29.68
N ILE A 342 -4.87 8.08 29.53
CA ILE A 342 -5.73 7.59 28.46
C ILE A 342 -7.18 7.84 28.88
N HIS A 343 -8.00 8.41 27.99
CA HIS A 343 -9.42 8.63 28.27
C HIS A 343 -10.10 7.29 28.64
N PRO A 344 -10.95 7.24 29.68
CA PRO A 344 -11.53 5.97 30.19
C PRO A 344 -12.15 5.09 29.09
N ASN A 345 -12.91 5.69 28.18
CA ASN A 345 -13.55 4.97 27.05
C ASN A 345 -12.56 4.34 26.05
N CYS A 346 -11.28 4.71 26.10
CA CYS A 346 -10.21 4.18 25.23
C CYS A 346 -9.27 3.22 25.96
N GLN A 347 -9.32 3.16 27.30
CA GLN A 347 -8.28 2.55 28.14
C GLN A 347 -8.09 1.05 27.85
N ASN A 348 -9.17 0.32 27.56
CA ASN A 348 -9.12 -1.12 27.25
C ASN A 348 -8.90 -1.43 25.76
N ARG A 349 -8.73 -0.39 24.92
CA ARG A 349 -8.57 -0.52 23.47
C ARG A 349 -7.23 0.00 22.96
N ILE A 350 -6.47 0.75 23.77
CA ILE A 350 -5.14 1.24 23.41
C ILE A 350 -4.08 0.41 24.13
N SER A 351 -3.10 -0.08 23.39
CA SER A 351 -1.89 -0.71 23.93
C SER A 351 -0.64 -0.02 23.40
N ILE A 352 0.27 0.36 24.29
CA ILE A 352 1.55 0.95 23.90
C ILE A 352 2.59 -0.16 23.91
N ILE A 353 3.21 -0.42 22.77
CA ILE A 353 4.15 -1.51 22.57
C ILE A 353 5.54 -0.90 22.36
N LYS A 354 6.51 -1.32 23.18
CA LYS A 354 7.89 -0.85 23.03
C LYS A 354 8.65 -1.67 21.99
N TYR A 355 9.64 -1.05 21.38
CA TYR A 355 10.61 -1.79 20.58
C TYR A 355 11.29 -2.86 21.43
N GLY A 356 11.36 -4.09 20.93
CA GLY A 356 12.01 -5.20 21.64
C GLY A 356 11.30 -5.63 22.92
N SER A 357 10.04 -5.25 23.16
CA SER A 357 9.23 -5.85 24.22
C SER A 357 9.24 -7.38 24.07
N PRO A 358 9.64 -8.14 25.10
CA PRO A 358 9.65 -9.60 25.03
C PRO A 358 8.22 -10.09 24.84
N THR A 359 8.06 -11.02 23.90
CA THR A 359 6.82 -11.77 23.69
C THR A 359 6.43 -12.42 25.00
N LYS A 360 5.25 -12.08 25.54
CA LYS A 360 4.60 -12.99 26.49
C LYS A 360 4.22 -14.24 25.71
N SER A 361 5.05 -15.27 25.80
CA SER A 361 4.65 -16.63 25.48
C SER A 361 3.64 -17.06 26.54
N GLU A 362 2.37 -17.18 26.17
CA GLU A 362 1.41 -18.02 26.88
C GLU A 362 1.39 -19.41 26.25
#